data_AF-A0A662NXK1-F1
#
_entry.id   AF-A0A662NXK1-F1
#
_cell.length_a   1.000
_cell.length_b   1.000
_cell.length_c   1.000
_cell.angle_alpha   90.00
_cell.angle_beta   90.00
_cell.angle_gamma   90.00
#
_symmetry.space_group_name_H-M   'P 1'
#
loop_
_entity.id
_entity.type
_entity.pdbx_description
1 polymer ?
#
loop_
_entity_poly.entity_id
_entity_poly.type
_entity_poly.pdbx_seq_one_letter_code
_entity_poly.pdbx_strand_id
1 'polypeptide(L)'
;MDKAARKGERYFREGRVLWVVKCGEKVFSKVLGTYPYYIEIDMKRGENRCTCPIGRDCKHVHATMKALEEGFYIESTDPSIELNPEMAVDRFFLENPKQGLEIIIKELEYMLDNDESGSEVARLFRKCFRLLKIYPSEEHFLKIKKDFNEFQRLFGDWALTEYLGEEINEAEKLLSNPS
;
A
#
# COMPACT_ATOMS: atom_id res chain seq x y z
N MET A 1 -30.00 -3.03 -1.57
CA MET A 1 -28.53 -2.97 -1.41
C MET A 1 -28.12 -1.51 -1.49
N ASP A 2 -27.51 -0.99 -0.43
CA ASP A 2 -27.16 0.42 -0.29
C ASP A 2 -26.14 0.90 -1.36
N LYS A 3 -26.17 2.19 -1.70
CA LYS A 3 -25.30 2.81 -2.73
C LYS A 3 -23.83 2.77 -2.31
N ALA A 4 -23.50 2.90 -1.03
CA ALA A 4 -22.14 2.80 -0.54
C ALA A 4 -21.64 1.35 -0.61
N ALA A 5 -22.47 0.38 -0.23
CA ALA A 5 -22.17 -1.04 -0.33
C ALA A 5 -21.82 -1.48 -1.76
N ARG A 6 -22.64 -1.13 -2.75
CA ARG A 6 -22.36 -1.43 -4.17
C ARG A 6 -21.05 -0.81 -4.66
N LYS A 7 -20.74 0.42 -4.21
CA LYS A 7 -19.48 1.07 -4.55
C LYS A 7 -18.28 0.39 -3.87
N GLY A 8 -18.45 -0.08 -2.64
CA GLY A 8 -17.41 -0.79 -1.90
C GLY A 8 -17.06 -2.12 -2.54
N GLU A 9 -18.06 -2.90 -2.95
CA GLU A 9 -17.84 -4.14 -3.68
C GLU A 9 -17.09 -3.89 -4.99
N ARG A 10 -17.43 -2.83 -5.72
CA ARG A 10 -16.69 -2.42 -6.91
C ARG A 10 -15.23 -2.06 -6.59
N TYR A 11 -14.99 -1.32 -5.50
CA TYR A 11 -13.64 -0.97 -5.06
C TYR A 11 -12.78 -2.21 -4.76
N PHE A 12 -13.36 -3.22 -4.12
CA PHE A 12 -12.69 -4.48 -3.89
C PHE A 12 -12.35 -5.20 -5.21
N ARG A 13 -13.32 -5.30 -6.14
CA ARG A 13 -13.10 -5.94 -7.46
C ARG A 13 -12.06 -5.22 -8.32
N GLU A 14 -11.96 -3.89 -8.21
CA GLU A 14 -10.91 -3.07 -8.86
C GLU A 14 -9.54 -3.18 -8.13
N GLY A 15 -9.45 -4.01 -7.09
CA GLY A 15 -8.24 -4.23 -6.30
C GLY A 15 -7.82 -3.01 -5.48
N ARG A 16 -8.72 -2.07 -5.18
CA ARG A 16 -8.36 -0.83 -4.46
C ARG A 16 -8.07 -1.05 -2.97
N VAL A 17 -8.40 -2.21 -2.43
CA VAL A 17 -8.02 -2.60 -1.07
C VAL A 17 -6.57 -3.04 -1.12
N LEU A 18 -5.67 -2.23 -0.53
CA LEU A 18 -4.24 -2.51 -0.55
C LEU A 18 -3.88 -3.63 0.42
N TRP A 19 -4.46 -3.59 1.62
CA TRP A 19 -4.28 -4.61 2.64
C TRP A 19 -5.42 -4.56 3.66
N VAL A 20 -5.61 -5.68 4.35
CA VAL A 20 -6.49 -5.83 5.51
C VAL A 20 -5.74 -6.62 6.57
N VAL A 21 -5.76 -6.14 7.81
CA VAL A 21 -5.23 -6.84 8.97
C VAL A 21 -6.37 -7.07 9.94
N LYS A 22 -6.59 -8.32 10.34
CA LYS A 22 -7.54 -8.71 11.37
C LYS A 22 -6.79 -9.06 12.65
N CYS A 23 -7.21 -8.48 13.77
CA CYS A 23 -6.68 -8.74 15.09
C CYS A 23 -7.84 -8.99 16.06
N GLY A 24 -8.21 -10.26 16.23
CA GLY A 24 -9.41 -10.64 16.98
C GLY A 24 -10.67 -10.03 16.37
N GLU A 25 -11.35 -9.17 17.12
CA GLU A 25 -12.58 -8.48 16.72
C GLU A 25 -12.33 -7.12 16.05
N LYS A 26 -11.07 -6.74 15.86
CA LYS A 26 -10.67 -5.49 15.20
C LYS A 26 -10.16 -5.77 13.80
N VAL A 27 -10.52 -4.91 12.85
CA VAL A 27 -10.04 -4.97 11.47
C VAL A 27 -9.50 -3.61 11.07
N PHE A 28 -8.28 -3.60 10.53
CA PHE A 28 -7.60 -2.43 10.01
C PHE A 28 -7.37 -2.61 8.52
N SER A 29 -7.49 -1.54 7.74
CA SER A 29 -7.27 -1.64 6.30
C SER A 29 -6.82 -0.32 5.72
N LYS A 30 -6.16 -0.39 4.55
CA LYS A 30 -5.88 0.76 3.70
C LYS A 30 -6.50 0.54 2.33
N VAL A 31 -7.29 1.51 1.88
CA VAL A 31 -8.04 1.44 0.63
C VAL A 31 -7.80 2.70 -0.19
N LEU A 32 -7.46 2.52 -1.47
CA LEU A 32 -7.28 3.62 -2.43
C LEU A 32 -8.62 4.28 -2.77
N GLY A 33 -8.73 5.57 -2.45
CA GLY A 33 -9.83 6.46 -2.83
C GLY A 33 -9.35 7.60 -3.71
N THR A 34 -9.67 8.84 -3.33
CA THR A 34 -8.99 10.06 -3.80
C THR A 34 -7.63 10.24 -3.11
N TYR A 35 -7.48 9.64 -1.94
CA TYR A 35 -6.23 9.43 -1.23
C TYR A 35 -6.24 7.99 -0.71
N PRO A 36 -5.11 7.41 -0.30
CA PRO A 36 -5.13 6.21 0.51
C PRO A 36 -5.82 6.52 1.86
N TYR A 37 -6.93 5.83 2.13
CA TYR A 37 -7.69 6.01 3.37
C TYR A 37 -7.46 4.82 4.30
N TYR A 38 -7.40 5.11 5.59
CA TYR A 38 -7.29 4.12 6.66
C TYR A 38 -8.66 3.82 7.23
N ILE A 39 -8.94 2.54 7.44
CA ILE A 39 -10.22 2.01 7.93
C ILE A 39 -9.95 1.25 9.23
N GLU A 40 -10.84 1.43 10.19
CA GLU A 40 -10.88 0.66 11.43
C GLU A 40 -12.30 0.15 11.65
N ILE A 41 -12.47 -1.14 11.94
CA ILE A 41 -13.76 -1.78 12.19
C ILE A 41 -13.68 -2.55 13.50
N ASP A 42 -14.65 -2.30 14.38
CA ASP A 42 -14.89 -3.07 15.59
C ASP A 42 -16.09 -3.99 15.34
N MET A 43 -15.80 -5.26 15.06
CA MET A 43 -16.83 -6.27 14.74
C MET A 43 -17.70 -6.59 15.95
N LYS A 44 -17.15 -6.48 17.17
CA LYS A 44 -17.88 -6.71 18.42
C LYS A 44 -18.95 -5.64 18.66
N ARG A 45 -18.63 -4.37 18.39
CA ARG A 45 -19.53 -3.22 18.59
C ARG A 45 -20.34 -2.87 17.35
N GLY A 46 -19.98 -3.39 16.18
CA GLY A 46 -20.56 -2.98 14.90
C GLY A 46 -20.21 -1.54 14.52
N GLU A 47 -19.11 -1.00 15.06
CA GLU A 47 -18.67 0.37 14.80
C GLU A 47 -17.55 0.38 13.74
N ASN A 48 -17.50 1.43 12.93
CA ASN A 48 -16.44 1.59 11.95
C ASN A 48 -16.04 3.07 11.80
N ARG A 49 -14.79 3.27 11.38
CA ARG A 49 -14.18 4.58 11.13
C ARG A 49 -13.38 4.51 9.85
N CYS A 50 -13.34 5.62 9.12
CA CYS A 50 -12.54 5.78 7.93
C CYS A 50 -12.00 7.21 7.88
N THR A 51 -10.74 7.40 7.47
CA THR A 51 -10.12 8.72 7.35
C THR A 51 -10.61 9.56 6.16
N CYS A 52 -11.60 9.06 5.40
CA CYS A 52 -12.21 9.83 4.32
C CYS A 52 -13.22 10.89 4.84
N PRO A 53 -13.62 11.87 4.01
CA PRO A 53 -14.55 12.92 4.44
C PRO A 53 -15.92 12.46 4.94
N ILE A 54 -16.34 11.21 4.66
CA ILE A 54 -17.59 10.63 5.16
C ILE A 54 -17.43 10.10 6.59
N GLY A 55 -16.22 9.69 7.00
CA GLY A 55 -15.90 9.26 8.36
C GLY A 55 -16.34 7.85 8.77
N ARG A 56 -17.47 7.34 8.28
CA ARG A 56 -18.03 6.01 8.60
C ARG A 56 -18.95 5.50 7.49
N ASP A 57 -19.31 4.21 7.51
CA ASP A 57 -20.29 3.57 6.61
C ASP A 57 -20.11 3.96 5.13
N CYS A 58 -18.85 4.12 4.74
CA CYS A 58 -18.50 4.60 3.41
C CYS A 58 -18.13 3.42 2.52
N LYS A 59 -17.98 3.69 1.21
CA LYS A 59 -17.54 2.68 0.25
C LYS A 59 -16.22 1.97 0.64
N HIS A 60 -15.30 2.65 1.35
CA HIS A 60 -14.05 2.04 1.77
C HIS A 60 -14.26 1.01 2.88
N VAL A 61 -15.12 1.32 3.87
CA VAL A 61 -15.53 0.36 4.91
C VAL A 61 -16.17 -0.87 4.28
N HIS A 62 -17.10 -0.67 3.33
CA HIS A 62 -17.72 -1.79 2.62
C HIS A 62 -16.74 -2.59 1.77
N ALA A 63 -15.72 -1.95 1.17
CA ALA A 63 -14.66 -2.65 0.45
C ALA A 63 -13.81 -3.50 1.40
N THR A 64 -13.47 -2.99 2.58
CA THR A 64 -12.76 -3.73 3.64
C THR A 64 -13.58 -4.93 4.14
N MET A 65 -14.88 -4.74 4.41
CA MET A 65 -15.76 -5.85 4.79
C MET A 65 -15.82 -6.92 3.70
N LYS A 66 -15.95 -6.49 2.43
CA LYS A 66 -15.95 -7.43 1.30
C LYS A 66 -14.64 -8.20 1.17
N ALA A 67 -13.51 -7.52 1.36
CA ALA A 67 -12.20 -8.16 1.39
C ALA A 67 -12.10 -9.20 2.50
N LEU A 68 -12.59 -8.88 3.70
CA LEU A 68 -12.63 -9.81 4.83
C LEU A 68 -13.49 -11.04 4.54
N GLU A 69 -14.69 -10.85 3.99
CA GLU A 69 -15.61 -11.93 3.59
C GLU A 69 -14.99 -12.89 2.57
N GLU A 70 -14.19 -12.37 1.64
CA GLU A 70 -13.50 -13.12 0.59
C GLU A 70 -12.14 -13.70 1.04
N GLY A 71 -11.79 -13.55 2.32
CA GLY A 71 -10.54 -14.08 2.88
C GLY A 71 -9.28 -13.27 2.53
N PHE A 72 -9.43 -12.06 2.01
CA PHE A 72 -8.31 -11.14 1.73
C PHE A 72 -7.93 -10.38 3.01
N TYR A 73 -7.22 -11.04 3.92
CA TYR A 73 -6.67 -10.41 5.13
C TYR A 73 -5.46 -11.14 5.68
N ILE A 74 -4.67 -10.42 6.47
CA ILE A 74 -3.58 -10.94 7.30
C ILE A 74 -4.15 -11.09 8.72
N GLU A 75 -4.13 -12.30 9.27
CA GLU A 75 -4.48 -12.50 10.68
C GLU A 75 -3.27 -12.15 11.56
N SER A 76 -3.51 -11.41 12.64
CA SER A 76 -2.53 -11.10 13.67
C SER A 76 -3.12 -11.31 15.05
N THR A 77 -2.27 -11.68 16.00
CA THR A 77 -2.61 -11.77 17.43
C THR A 77 -1.85 -10.74 18.26
N ASP A 78 -1.04 -9.91 17.62
CA ASP A 78 -0.21 -8.88 18.28
C ASP A 78 -1.05 -7.63 18.58
N PRO A 79 -1.26 -7.27 19.86
CA PRO A 79 -2.08 -6.11 20.22
C PRO A 79 -1.47 -4.77 19.77
N SER A 80 -0.17 -4.70 19.48
CA SER A 80 0.46 -3.47 18.98
C SER A 80 -0.03 -3.05 17.59
N ILE A 81 -0.71 -3.96 16.88
CA ILE A 81 -1.39 -3.70 15.59
C ILE A 81 -2.44 -2.61 15.73
N GLU A 82 -3.09 -2.47 16.88
CA GLU A 82 -4.07 -1.40 17.09
C GLU A 82 -3.43 0.00 17.01
N LEU A 83 -2.13 0.11 17.26
CA LEU A 83 -1.37 1.35 17.11
C LEU A 83 -0.72 1.47 15.73
N ASN A 84 -0.20 0.36 15.19
CA ASN A 84 0.49 0.36 13.90
C ASN A 84 0.20 -0.93 13.09
N PRO A 85 -0.92 -0.97 12.36
CA PRO A 85 -1.28 -2.14 11.57
C PRO A 85 -0.34 -2.38 10.39
N GLU A 86 0.32 -1.33 9.87
CA GLU A 86 1.30 -1.46 8.79
C GLU A 86 2.49 -2.34 9.18
N MET A 87 2.77 -2.53 10.48
CA MET A 87 3.82 -3.44 10.93
C MET A 87 3.54 -4.92 10.54
N ALA A 88 2.29 -5.39 10.65
CA ALA A 88 1.94 -6.73 10.17
C ALA A 88 2.04 -6.81 8.64
N VAL A 89 1.64 -5.74 7.95
CA VAL A 89 1.69 -5.67 6.49
C VAL A 89 3.14 -5.74 6.01
N ASP A 90 4.04 -4.96 6.62
CA ASP A 90 5.46 -4.96 6.28
C ASP A 90 6.10 -6.32 6.58
N ARG A 91 5.74 -6.99 7.69
CA ARG A 91 6.17 -8.37 7.97
C ARG A 91 5.69 -9.34 6.89
N PHE A 92 4.41 -9.26 6.53
CA PHE A 92 3.83 -10.09 5.48
C PHE A 92 4.53 -9.86 4.13
N PHE A 93 4.87 -8.60 3.79
CA PHE A 93 5.62 -8.28 2.57
C PHE A 93 7.04 -8.82 2.59
N LEU A 94 7.72 -8.83 3.74
CA LEU A 94 9.05 -9.46 3.83
C LEU A 94 8.98 -10.98 3.59
N GLU A 95 7.90 -11.63 4.03
CA GLU A 95 7.64 -13.06 3.81
C GLU A 95 7.10 -13.34 2.39
N ASN A 96 6.44 -12.36 1.77
CA ASN A 96 5.78 -12.45 0.46
C ASN A 96 6.18 -11.26 -0.44
N PRO A 97 7.48 -11.15 -0.81
CA PRO A 97 8.04 -9.93 -1.39
C PRO A 97 7.49 -9.59 -2.76
N LYS A 98 7.10 -10.59 -3.57
CA LYS A 98 6.44 -10.35 -4.85
C LYS A 98 5.11 -9.62 -4.65
N GLN A 99 4.24 -10.13 -3.78
CA GLN A 99 2.95 -9.51 -3.46
C GLN A 99 3.15 -8.13 -2.81
N GLY A 100 4.15 -7.99 -1.95
CA GLY A 100 4.52 -6.70 -1.37
C GLY A 100 4.90 -5.67 -2.43
N LEU A 101 5.72 -6.04 -3.42
CA LEU A 101 6.07 -5.18 -4.55
C LEU A 101 4.83 -4.78 -5.36
N GLU A 102 3.96 -5.73 -5.70
CA GLU A 102 2.73 -5.45 -6.46
C GLU A 102 1.83 -4.42 -5.74
N ILE A 103 1.67 -4.56 -4.42
CA ILE A 103 0.85 -3.64 -3.61
C ILE A 103 1.52 -2.27 -3.45
N ILE A 104 2.82 -2.23 -3.16
CA ILE A 104 3.54 -0.96 -2.95
C ILE A 104 3.66 -0.19 -4.26
N ILE A 105 3.94 -0.84 -5.40
CA ILE A 105 3.98 -0.19 -6.72
C ILE A 105 2.61 0.40 -7.05
N LYS A 106 1.53 -0.33 -6.77
CA LYS A 106 0.17 0.21 -6.96
C LYS A 106 -0.09 1.46 -6.12
N GLU A 107 0.37 1.49 -4.87
CA GLU A 107 0.26 2.70 -4.03
C GLU A 107 1.17 3.81 -4.57
N LEU A 108 2.38 3.49 -5.02
CA LEU A 108 3.37 4.41 -5.57
C LEU A 108 2.84 5.13 -6.82
N GLU A 109 2.32 4.37 -7.78
CA GLU A 109 1.70 4.90 -9.00
C GLU A 109 0.57 5.89 -8.65
N TYR A 110 -0.23 5.57 -7.63
CA TYR A 110 -1.28 6.48 -7.16
C TYR A 110 -0.70 7.75 -6.52
N MET A 111 0.32 7.61 -5.69
CA MET A 111 0.90 8.74 -4.95
C MET A 111 1.71 9.67 -5.85
N LEU A 112 2.28 9.19 -6.97
CA LEU A 112 2.96 10.05 -7.94
C LEU A 112 2.05 11.18 -8.47
N ASP A 113 0.77 10.89 -8.66
CA ASP A 113 -0.20 11.88 -9.16
C ASP A 113 -0.78 12.79 -8.05
N ASN A 114 -0.60 12.43 -6.77
CA ASN A 114 -1.37 13.02 -5.66
C ASN A 114 -0.50 13.53 -4.49
N ASP A 115 0.78 13.18 -4.41
CA ASP A 115 1.71 13.64 -3.39
C ASP A 115 2.40 14.93 -3.80
N GLU A 116 1.86 16.06 -3.37
CA GLU A 116 2.43 17.39 -3.64
C GLU A 116 3.85 17.57 -3.07
N SER A 117 4.22 16.76 -2.06
CA SER A 117 5.47 16.88 -1.32
C SER A 117 6.55 15.89 -1.72
N GLY A 118 6.23 14.89 -2.56
CA GLY A 118 7.10 13.76 -2.92
C GLY A 118 7.57 12.87 -1.77
N SER A 119 7.18 13.15 -0.52
CA SER A 119 7.68 12.48 0.68
C SER A 119 7.14 11.05 0.81
N GLU A 120 5.85 10.85 0.51
CA GLU A 120 5.24 9.54 0.53
C GLU A 120 5.72 8.69 -0.65
N VAL A 121 5.85 9.30 -1.82
CA VAL A 121 6.43 8.65 -3.00
C VAL A 121 7.86 8.14 -2.70
N ALA A 122 8.71 8.97 -2.11
CA ALA A 122 10.06 8.57 -1.70
C ALA A 122 10.07 7.44 -0.66
N ARG A 123 9.13 7.47 0.30
CA ARG A 123 8.96 6.38 1.28
C ARG A 123 8.62 5.06 0.60
N LEU A 124 7.73 5.09 -0.40
CA LEU A 124 7.31 3.91 -1.17
C LEU A 124 8.45 3.38 -2.05
N PHE A 125 9.22 4.24 -2.72
CA PHE A 125 10.43 3.83 -3.45
C PHE A 125 11.40 3.05 -2.56
N ARG A 126 11.70 3.56 -1.37
CA ARG A 126 12.58 2.88 -0.42
C ARG A 126 12.05 1.52 0.02
N LYS A 127 10.73 1.37 0.19
CA LYS A 127 10.13 0.06 0.45
C LYS A 127 10.32 -0.89 -0.74
N CYS A 128 10.08 -0.42 -1.96
CA CYS A 128 10.33 -1.18 -3.18
C CYS A 128 11.79 -1.66 -3.29
N PHE A 129 12.77 -0.78 -3.08
CA PHE A 129 14.20 -1.15 -3.16
C PHE A 129 14.58 -2.20 -2.11
N ARG A 130 14.02 -2.11 -0.89
CA ARG A 130 14.22 -3.14 0.15
C ARG A 130 13.66 -4.50 -0.27
N LEU A 131 12.47 -4.53 -0.86
CA LEU A 131 11.89 -5.78 -1.35
C LEU A 131 12.61 -6.33 -2.57
N LEU A 132 13.11 -5.49 -3.49
CA LEU A 132 13.92 -5.93 -4.63
C LEU A 132 15.24 -6.59 -4.19
N LYS A 133 15.83 -6.17 -3.06
CA LYS A 133 17.00 -6.84 -2.48
C LYS A 133 16.69 -8.27 -2.01
N ILE A 134 15.45 -8.53 -1.58
CA ILE A 134 14.99 -9.84 -1.11
C ILE A 134 14.47 -10.69 -2.29
N TYR A 135 13.80 -10.05 -3.24
CA TYR A 135 13.22 -10.66 -4.44
C TYR A 135 13.66 -9.88 -5.68
N PRO A 136 14.87 -10.16 -6.21
CA PRO A 136 15.35 -9.54 -7.43
C PRO A 136 14.41 -9.88 -8.60
N SER A 137 13.76 -8.86 -9.17
CA SER A 137 12.83 -9.03 -10.28
C SER A 137 12.98 -7.88 -11.28
N GLU A 138 13.45 -8.21 -12.48
CA GLU A 138 13.62 -7.25 -13.58
C GLU A 138 12.29 -6.60 -13.97
N GLU A 139 11.20 -7.37 -14.03
CA GLU A 139 9.86 -6.85 -14.35
C GLU A 139 9.43 -5.74 -13.38
N HIS A 140 9.56 -5.97 -12.08
CA HIS A 140 9.18 -4.98 -11.07
C HIS A 140 10.14 -3.79 -11.08
N PHE A 141 11.44 -4.04 -11.25
CA PHE A 141 12.43 -2.97 -11.35
C PHE A 141 12.17 -2.04 -12.53
N LEU A 142 11.80 -2.57 -13.71
CA LEU A 142 11.47 -1.73 -14.87
C LEU A 142 10.25 -0.83 -14.60
N LYS A 143 9.24 -1.32 -13.87
CA LYS A 143 8.10 -0.50 -13.43
C LYS A 143 8.57 0.62 -12.48
N ILE A 144 9.32 0.26 -11.44
CA ILE A 144 9.86 1.20 -10.47
C ILE A 144 10.77 2.25 -11.13
N LYS A 145 11.61 1.86 -12.09
CA LYS A 145 12.49 2.77 -12.83
C LYS A 145 11.69 3.75 -13.69
N LYS A 146 10.62 3.29 -14.33
CA LYS A 146 9.70 4.15 -15.08
C LYS A 146 9.05 5.18 -14.14
N ASP A 147 8.54 4.73 -13.00
CA ASP A 147 7.90 5.59 -12.00
C ASP A 147 8.89 6.61 -11.41
N PHE A 148 10.16 6.21 -11.22
CA PHE A 148 11.21 7.11 -10.77
C PHE A 148 11.56 8.20 -11.79
N ASN A 149 11.57 7.88 -13.09
CA ASN A 149 11.79 8.90 -14.12
C ASN A 149 10.69 9.98 -14.07
N GLU A 150 9.45 9.59 -13.77
CA GLU A 150 8.35 10.52 -13.57
C GLU A 150 8.53 11.35 -12.30
N PHE A 151 8.93 10.72 -11.19
CA PHE A 151 9.30 11.42 -9.97
C PHE A 151 10.40 12.46 -10.21
N GLN A 152 11.46 12.09 -10.92
CA GLN A 152 12.56 12.99 -11.26
C GLN A 152 12.10 14.15 -12.14
N ARG A 153 11.12 13.94 -13.03
CA ARG A 153 10.53 15.02 -13.83
C ARG A 153 9.77 16.03 -12.97
N LEU A 154 9.09 15.56 -11.91
CA LEU A 154 8.30 16.40 -11.01
C LEU A 154 9.15 17.10 -9.94
N PHE A 155 10.18 16.43 -9.43
CA PHE A 155 10.96 16.84 -8.25
C PHE A 155 12.48 16.93 -8.53
N GLY A 156 12.87 17.15 -9.79
CA GLY A 156 14.27 17.07 -10.24
C GLY A 156 15.26 17.95 -9.50
N ASP A 157 14.83 19.11 -9.00
CA ASP A 157 15.68 20.07 -8.30
C ASP A 157 15.93 19.72 -6.82
N TRP A 158 15.36 18.63 -6.32
CA TRP A 158 15.46 18.23 -4.92
C TRP A 158 16.62 17.26 -4.70
N ALA A 159 17.41 17.49 -3.64
CA ALA A 159 18.47 16.55 -3.23
C ALA A 159 17.94 15.12 -2.98
N LEU A 160 16.68 14.99 -2.57
CA LEU A 160 16.00 13.70 -2.42
C LEU A 160 15.99 12.88 -3.72
N THR A 161 15.83 13.55 -4.86
CA THR A 161 15.80 12.91 -6.18
C THR A 161 17.16 12.33 -6.55
N GLU A 162 18.24 13.03 -6.22
CA GLU A 162 19.62 12.53 -6.41
C GLU A 162 19.86 11.26 -5.59
N TYR A 163 19.53 11.28 -4.28
CA TYR A 163 19.70 10.11 -3.41
C TYR A 163 18.88 8.89 -3.87
N LEU A 164 17.63 9.10 -4.29
CA LEU A 164 16.82 8.00 -4.85
C LEU A 164 17.39 7.48 -6.17
N GLY A 165 18.01 8.34 -6.98
CA GLY A 165 18.71 7.94 -8.20
C GLY A 165 19.92 7.05 -7.92
N GLU A 166 20.65 7.30 -6.83
CA GLU A 166 21.71 6.40 -6.36
C GLU A 166 21.15 5.03 -5.97
N GLU A 167 20.06 4.98 -5.21
CA GLU A 167 19.39 3.73 -4.81
C GLU A 167 18.87 2.93 -6.04
N ILE A 168 18.36 3.62 -7.08
CA ILE A 168 17.98 2.99 -8.36
C ILE A 168 19.18 2.33 -9.04
N ASN A 169 20.31 3.03 -9.11
CA ASN A 169 21.53 2.51 -9.73
C ASN A 169 22.09 1.30 -8.96
N GLU A 170 21.96 1.29 -7.63
CA GLU A 170 22.30 0.12 -6.82
C GLU A 170 21.39 -1.08 -7.15
N ALA A 171 20.07 -0.86 -7.23
CA ALA A 171 19.12 -1.91 -7.58
C ALA A 171 19.37 -2.50 -8.98
N GLU A 172 19.74 -1.66 -9.96
CA GLU A 172 20.09 -2.09 -11.32
C GLU A 172 21.31 -3.01 -11.34
N LYS A 173 22.35 -2.68 -10.56
CA LYS A 173 23.56 -3.48 -10.45
C LYS A 173 23.28 -4.85 -9.83
N LEU A 174 22.42 -4.91 -8.81
CA LEU A 174 22.01 -6.16 -8.16
C LEU A 174 21.33 -7.11 -9.15
N LEU A 175 20.48 -6.58 -10.04
CA LEU A 175 19.79 -7.36 -11.06
C LEU A 175 20.72 -7.81 -12.19
N SER A 176 21.73 -7.02 -12.50
CA SER A 176 22.72 -7.34 -13.55
C SER A 176 23.75 -8.40 -13.11
N ASN A 177 23.96 -8.56 -11.79
CA ASN A 177 24.88 -9.54 -11.21
C ASN A 177 24.21 -10.29 -10.05
N PRO A 178 23.23 -11.18 -10.33
CA PRO A 178 22.59 -11.97 -9.28
C PRO A 178 23.63 -12.93 -8.67
N SER A 179 23.91 -12.74 -7.38
CA SER A 179 24.80 -13.59 -6.57
C SER A 179 24.26 -15.01 -6.40
#